data_AF-A0A8T3NA84-F1
#
_entry.id   AF-A0A8T3NA84-F1
#
_cell.length_a   1.000
_cell.length_b   1.000
_cell.length_c   1.000
_cell.angle_alpha   90.00
_cell.angle_beta   90.00
_cell.angle_gamma   90.00
#
_symmetry.space_group_name_H-M   'P 1'
#
loop_
_entity.id
_entity.type
_entity.pdbx_description
1 polymer ?
#
loop_
_entity_poly.entity_id
_entity_poly.type
_entity_poly.pdbx_seq_one_letter_code
_entity_poly.pdbx_strand_id
1 'polypeptide(L)' 'VLHCLPAHRGDEITDEVLDGPASLAFRQAKNRLHVQKALLLRVLVR' A
#
# COMPACT_ATOMS: atom_id res chain seq x y z
N VAL A 1 -10.13 1.92 2.96
CA VAL A 1 -9.80 0.62 2.33
C VAL A 1 -8.30 0.56 2.08
N LEU A 2 -7.69 -0.59 2.37
CA LEU A 2 -6.27 -0.87 2.12
C LEU A 2 -6.18 -2.15 1.28
N HIS A 3 -5.17 -2.24 0.42
CA HIS A 3 -4.88 -3.41 -0.40
C HIS A 3 -3.38 -3.40 -0.74
N CYS A 4 -2.72 -4.54 -0.63
CA CYS A 4 -1.26 -4.63 -0.81
C CYS A 4 -0.80 -4.49 -2.27
N LEU A 5 -1.70 -4.77 -3.23
CA LEU A 5 -1.49 -4.77 -4.68
C LEU A 5 -0.53 -5.89 -5.17
N PRO A 6 -0.63 -6.34 -6.45
CA PRO A 6 -1.70 -6.02 -7.40
C PRO A 6 -3.06 -6.57 -6.93
N ALA A 7 -4.15 -5.94 -7.38
CA ALA A 7 -5.52 -6.39 -7.10
C ALA A 7 -6.17 -6.88 -8.41
N HIS A 8 -6.90 -7.98 -8.36
CA HIS A 8 -7.86 -8.38 -9.37
C HIS A 8 -9.19 -7.67 -9.06
N ARG A 9 -9.50 -6.69 -9.91
CA ARG A 9 -10.72 -5.89 -9.81
C ARG A 9 -11.92 -6.73 -10.22
N GLY A 10 -13.00 -6.63 -9.46
CA GLY A 10 -14.22 -7.43 -9.64
C GLY A 10 -14.23 -8.75 -8.87
N ASP A 11 -13.07 -9.24 -8.42
CA ASP A 11 -12.95 -10.48 -7.64
C ASP A 11 -12.79 -10.16 -6.14
N GLU A 12 -11.61 -9.71 -5.70
CA GLU A 12 -11.38 -9.37 -4.28
C GLU A 12 -11.76 -7.93 -3.90
N ILE A 13 -11.94 -7.04 -4.89
CA ILE A 13 -12.30 -5.65 -4.65
C ILE A 13 -12.98 -5.06 -5.89
N THR A 14 -14.05 -4.28 -5.70
CA THR A 14 -14.70 -3.58 -6.82
C THR A 14 -13.95 -2.29 -7.18
N ASP A 15 -14.18 -1.79 -8.39
CA ASP A 15 -13.57 -0.56 -8.88
C ASP A 15 -13.94 0.65 -8.01
N GLU A 16 -15.22 0.77 -7.64
CA GLU A 16 -15.75 1.88 -6.85
C GLU A 16 -15.11 1.92 -5.45
N VAL A 17 -14.76 0.76 -4.90
CA VAL A 17 -14.13 0.64 -3.58
C VAL A 17 -12.63 0.93 -3.66
N LEU A 18 -11.92 0.43 -4.67
CA LEU A 18 -10.48 0.64 -4.84
C LEU A 18 -10.14 2.08 -5.28
N ASP A 19 -11.01 2.74 -6.04
CA ASP A 19 -10.80 4.11 -6.52
C ASP A 19 -11.62 5.17 -5.73
N GLY A 20 -12.46 4.72 -4.79
CA GLY A 20 -13.30 5.59 -3.97
C GLY A 20 -12.51 6.46 -2.96
N PRO A 21 -13.15 7.49 -2.39
CA PRO A 21 -12.49 8.49 -1.53
C PRO A 21 -11.91 7.90 -0.22
N ALA A 22 -12.40 6.74 0.20
CA ALA A 22 -11.90 6.03 1.37
C ALA A 22 -10.71 5.08 1.05
N SER A 23 -10.33 4.93 -0.22
CA SER A 23 -9.24 4.06 -0.63
C SER A 23 -7.87 4.68 -0.39
N LEU A 24 -7.03 3.94 0.33
CA LEU A 24 -5.67 4.34 0.66
C LEU A 24 -4.62 3.38 0.08
N ALA A 25 -5.01 2.48 -0.82
CA ALA A 25 -4.13 1.43 -1.36
C ALA A 25 -2.85 2.01 -2.00
N PHE A 26 -2.97 3.08 -2.80
CA PHE A 26 -1.80 3.74 -3.40
C PHE A 26 -0.93 4.48 -2.37
N ARG A 27 -1.54 5.06 -1.33
CA ARG A 27 -0.80 5.66 -0.21
C ARG A 27 -0.04 4.59 0.59
N GLN A 28 -0.65 3.42 0.81
CA GLN A 28 -0.01 2.26 1.41
C GLN A 28 1.18 1.79 0.56
N ALA A 29 1.02 1.69 -0.76
CA ALA A 29 2.09 1.30 -1.68
C ALA A 29 3.26 2.29 -1.60
N LYS A 30 3.01 3.60 -1.63
CA LYS A 30 4.05 4.64 -1.42
C LYS A 30 4.77 4.47 -0.07
N ASN A 31 4.02 4.16 1.00
CA ASN A 31 4.59 3.99 2.33
C ASN A 31 5.54 2.78 2.45
N ARG A 32 5.50 1.82 1.50
CA ARG A 32 6.51 0.75 1.42
C ARG A 32 7.93 1.30 1.33
N LEU A 33 8.16 2.33 0.52
CA LEU A 33 9.47 2.97 0.39
C LEU A 33 9.92 3.60 1.71
N HIS A 34 9.03 4.34 2.38
CA HIS A 34 9.34 5.01 3.64
C HIS A 34 9.69 4.01 4.75
N VAL A 35 8.88 2.95 4.90
CA VAL A 35 9.11 1.89 5.89
C VAL A 35 10.40 1.13 5.58
N GLN A 36 10.64 0.77 4.33
CA GLN A 36 11.87 0.05 3.95
C GLN A 36 13.13 0.88 4.19
N LYS A 37 13.12 2.20 3.89
CA LYS A 37 14.23 3.10 4.23
C LYS A 37 14.47 3.16 5.74
N ALA A 38 13.42 3.28 6.53
CA ALA A 38 13.52 3.30 7.99
C ALA A 38 14.05 1.96 8.54
N LEU A 39 13.61 0.83 7.97
CA LEU A 39 14.08 -0.50 8.33
C LEU A 39 15.56 -0.67 8.02
N LEU A 40 16.01 -0.30 6.82
CA LEU A 40 17.42 -0.35 6.43
C LEU A 40 18.28 0.50 7.39
N LEU A 41 17.85 1.71 7.72
CA LEU A 41 18.53 2.55 8.71
C LEU A 41 18.61 1.85 10.08
N ARG A 42 17.53 1.16 10.50
CA ARG A 42 17.46 0.47 11.79
C ARG A 42 18.36 -0.75 11.90
N VAL A 43 18.59 -1.48 10.80
CA VAL A 43 19.30 -2.77 10.81
C VAL A 43 20.73 -2.71 10.24
N LEU A 44 21.06 -1.70 9.43
CA LEU A 44 22.39 -1.56 8.82
C LEU A 44 23.25 -0.47 9.48
N VAL A 45 22.64 0.52 10.13
CA VAL A 45 23.35 1.71 10.67
C VAL A 45 23.22 1.83 12.19
N ARG A 46 22.07 1.45 12.74
CA ARG A 46 21.79 1.38 14.18
C ARG A 46 21.77 -0.06 14.67
#